data_AF-A0AA41UCK0-F1
#
_entry.id   AF-A0AA41UCK0-F1
#
_cell.length_a   1.000
_cell.length_b   1.000
_cell.length_c   1.000
_cell.angle_alpha   90.00
_cell.angle_beta   90.00
_cell.angle_gamma   90.00
#
_symmetry.space_group_name_H-M   'P 1'
#
loop_
_entity.id
_entity.type
_entity.pdbx_description
1 polymer ?
#
loop_
_entity_poly.entity_id
_entity_poly.type
_entity_poly.pdbx_seq_one_letter_code
_entity_poly.pdbx_strand_id
1 'polypeptide(L)'
;MANTQYRNYPLPDVTRTIAEEFFALQEQTLVMIDTDVHGLMEAITNLAPIEHGHEMSEIVGLVDALASKMPANKTFKVADLADVIGADEASDRYVLVKVGEQWIAQSALSALSDHYHELDEINGLADALKERLAASANLLDVADKVVARTNLGLGSIATRNITVSNAQPSGGVDGDIWIVV
;
A
#
# COMPACT_ATOMS: atom_id res chain seq x y z
N MET A 1 56.75 67.52 18.23
CA MET A 1 55.72 67.15 17.24
C MET A 1 54.65 66.27 17.88
N ALA A 2 53.40 66.74 17.90
CA ALA A 2 52.24 65.92 18.23
C ALA A 2 51.79 65.17 16.97
N ASN A 3 51.18 63.99 17.13
CA ASN A 3 50.73 63.17 16.00
C ASN A 3 49.23 62.91 16.07
N THR A 4 48.62 62.50 14.96
CA THR A 4 47.23 62.05 14.91
C THR A 4 47.05 60.76 15.73
N GLN A 5 45.89 60.62 16.37
CA GLN A 5 45.62 59.54 17.33
C GLN A 5 45.63 58.12 16.72
N TYR A 6 45.10 57.94 15.50
CA TYR A 6 44.82 56.61 14.95
C TYR A 6 45.78 56.15 13.86
N ARG A 7 46.55 57.09 13.30
CA ARG A 7 47.49 56.85 12.20
C ARG A 7 48.87 57.43 12.43
N ASN A 8 49.08 58.09 13.58
CA ASN A 8 50.37 58.61 14.00
C ASN A 8 51.02 59.57 12.98
N TYR A 9 50.21 60.28 12.20
CA TYR A 9 50.70 61.27 11.25
C TYR A 9 51.17 62.54 11.97
N PRO A 10 52.31 63.13 11.60
CA PRO A 10 52.79 64.40 12.14
C PRO A 10 51.76 65.51 11.97
N LEU A 11 51.39 66.16 13.07
CA LEU A 11 50.62 67.40 13.06
C LEU A 11 51.57 68.61 12.92
N PRO A 12 51.06 69.76 12.42
CA PRO A 12 51.87 70.95 12.28
C PRO A 12 52.57 71.39 13.55
N ASP A 13 53.88 71.64 13.46
CA ASP A 13 54.68 72.12 14.59
C ASP A 13 54.79 73.64 14.56
N VAL A 14 54.19 74.30 15.54
CA VAL A 14 54.19 75.78 15.65
C VAL A 14 55.59 76.39 15.85
N THR A 15 56.60 75.58 16.13
CA THR A 15 57.99 76.02 16.31
C THR A 15 58.77 76.10 14.99
N ARG A 16 58.26 75.52 13.90
CA ARG A 16 58.88 75.55 12.57
C ARG A 16 58.42 76.74 11.75
N THR A 17 59.27 77.18 10.82
CA THR A 17 58.85 78.17 9.83
C THR A 17 57.84 77.56 8.84
N ILE A 18 57.04 78.41 8.20
CA ILE A 18 56.03 77.96 7.23
C ILE A 18 56.67 77.13 6.09
N ALA A 19 57.87 77.49 5.64
CA ALA A 19 58.56 76.79 4.58
C ALA A 19 59.01 75.37 5.00
N GLU A 20 59.53 75.22 6.22
CA GLU A 20 59.94 73.92 6.77
C GLU A 20 58.73 73.03 7.05
N GLU A 21 57.65 73.61 7.59
CA GLU A 21 56.43 72.89 7.89
C GLU A 21 55.71 72.43 6.62
N PHE A 22 55.68 73.27 5.58
CA PHE A 22 55.13 72.90 4.27
C PHE A 22 55.86 71.69 3.68
N PHE A 23 57.20 71.68 3.73
CA PHE A 23 58.00 70.57 3.24
C PHE A 23 57.79 69.29 4.07
N ALA A 24 57.70 69.41 5.40
CA ALA A 24 57.43 68.27 6.28
C ALA A 24 56.05 67.65 6.00
N LEU A 25 55.02 68.46 5.80
CA LEU A 25 53.68 67.96 5.44
C LEU A 25 53.67 67.28 4.07
N GLN A 26 54.36 67.87 3.08
CA GLN A 26 54.42 67.35 1.72
C GLN A 26 55.15 66.00 1.64
N GLU A 27 56.34 65.90 2.22
CA GLU A 27 57.21 64.73 2.07
C GLU A 27 56.90 63.61 3.05
N GLN A 28 56.26 63.92 4.19
CA GLN A 28 55.98 62.92 5.23
C GLN A 28 54.49 62.64 5.32
N THR A 29 53.70 63.63 5.75
CA THR A 29 52.29 63.41 6.09
C THR A 29 51.45 63.01 4.87
N LEU A 30 51.63 63.67 3.73
CA LEU A 30 50.89 63.32 2.50
C LEU A 30 51.28 61.94 1.96
N VAL A 31 52.56 61.58 2.01
CA VAL A 31 53.04 60.26 1.56
C VAL A 31 52.48 59.14 2.43
N MET A 32 52.41 59.34 3.74
CA MET A 32 51.79 58.37 4.65
C MET A 32 50.28 58.23 4.42
N ILE A 33 49.57 59.34 4.16
CA ILE A 33 48.13 59.31 3.83
C ILE A 33 47.90 58.53 2.52
N ASP A 34 48.70 58.79 1.49
CA ASP A 34 48.61 58.08 0.21
C ASP A 34 48.81 56.57 0.38
N THR A 35 49.85 56.19 1.14
CA THR A 35 50.16 54.79 1.45
C THR A 35 48.98 54.09 2.14
N ASP A 36 48.39 54.72 3.15
CA ASP A 36 47.27 54.15 3.90
C ASP A 36 45.99 54.06 3.06
N VAL A 37 45.68 55.09 2.27
CA VAL A 37 44.52 55.09 1.37
C VAL A 37 44.67 53.98 0.33
N HIS A 38 45.87 53.82 -0.23
CA HIS A 38 46.17 52.74 -1.16
C HIS A 38 45.97 51.37 -0.49
N GLY A 39 46.51 51.15 0.71
CA GLY A 39 46.34 49.89 1.44
C GLY A 39 44.88 49.57 1.77
N LEU A 40 44.06 50.59 2.09
CA LEU A 40 42.61 50.41 2.27
C LEU A 40 41.92 50.01 0.96
N MET A 41 42.30 50.61 -0.17
CA MET A 41 41.75 50.25 -1.48
C MET A 41 42.11 48.82 -1.89
N GLU A 42 43.35 48.38 -1.62
CA GLU A 42 43.75 46.99 -1.82
C GLU A 42 42.96 46.03 -0.92
N ALA A 43 42.81 46.36 0.36
CA ALA A 43 42.04 45.54 1.30
C ALA A 43 40.57 45.40 0.87
N ILE A 44 39.93 46.49 0.43
CA ILE A 44 38.55 46.48 -0.07
C ILE A 44 38.44 45.66 -1.35
N THR A 45 39.43 45.70 -2.23
CA THR A 45 39.45 44.92 -3.47
C THR A 45 39.51 43.41 -3.21
N ASN A 46 40.04 43.00 -2.05
CA ASN A 46 40.09 41.60 -1.61
C ASN A 46 38.85 41.15 -0.83
N LEU A 47 37.93 42.05 -0.48
CA LEU A 47 36.64 41.68 0.08
C LEU A 47 35.73 41.11 -1.02
N ALA A 48 34.89 40.14 -0.67
CA ALA A 48 33.98 39.53 -1.62
C ALA A 48 33.02 40.58 -2.25
N PRO A 49 32.70 40.48 -3.56
CA PRO A 49 31.72 41.35 -4.20
C PRO A 49 30.33 41.31 -3.54
N ILE A 50 29.54 42.37 -3.74
CA ILE A 50 28.15 42.48 -3.24
C ILE A 50 27.28 41.30 -3.69
N GLU A 51 27.53 40.75 -4.87
CA GLU A 51 26.97 39.47 -5.31
C GLU A 51 28.09 38.42 -5.34
N HIS A 52 28.11 37.53 -4.34
CA HIS A 52 28.88 36.30 -4.39
C HIS A 52 27.97 35.10 -4.12
N GLY A 53 28.33 33.97 -4.72
CA GLY A 53 27.67 32.69 -4.51
C GLY A 53 28.55 31.77 -3.67
N HIS A 54 27.92 30.72 -3.16
CA HIS A 54 28.64 29.61 -2.56
C HIS A 54 28.34 28.31 -3.30
N GLU A 55 29.40 27.58 -3.65
CA GLU A 55 29.26 26.23 -4.17
C GLU A 55 28.98 25.27 -3.00
N MET A 56 28.20 24.20 -3.24
CA MET A 56 27.89 23.22 -2.18
C MET A 56 29.16 22.60 -1.56
N SER A 57 30.26 22.53 -2.32
CA SER A 57 31.55 22.03 -1.85
C SER A 57 32.19 22.90 -0.76
N GLU A 58 31.78 24.16 -0.62
CA GLU A 58 32.29 25.07 0.41
C GLU A 58 31.70 24.77 1.80
N ILE A 59 30.55 24.08 1.82
CA ILE A 59 29.92 23.64 3.06
C ILE A 59 30.41 22.22 3.36
N VAL A 60 31.49 22.13 4.14
CA VAL A 60 32.09 20.85 4.56
C VAL A 60 31.01 19.91 5.09
N GLY A 61 30.90 18.73 4.48
CA GLY A 61 29.95 17.68 4.87
C GLY A 61 28.53 17.84 4.29
N LEU A 62 28.19 18.93 3.57
CA LEU A 62 26.87 19.06 2.93
C LEU A 62 26.67 18.02 1.83
N VAL A 63 27.68 17.80 0.99
CA VAL A 63 27.63 16.81 -0.09
C VAL A 63 27.38 15.42 0.49
N ASP A 64 28.10 15.04 1.53
CA ASP A 64 27.96 13.75 2.20
C ASP A 64 26.59 13.61 2.89
N ALA A 65 26.11 14.69 3.53
CA ALA A 65 24.80 14.72 4.17
C ALA A 65 23.67 14.56 3.14
N LEU A 66 23.77 15.19 1.97
CA LEU A 66 22.82 15.04 0.88
C LEU A 66 22.89 13.66 0.23
N ALA A 67 24.09 13.12 0.04
CA ALA A 67 24.29 11.76 -0.46
C ALA A 67 23.73 10.68 0.48
N SER A 68 23.66 10.98 1.78
CA SER A 68 23.07 10.10 2.79
C SER A 68 21.54 10.17 2.84
N LYS A 69 20.90 11.11 2.15
CA LYS A 69 19.44 11.17 2.04
C LYS A 69 18.93 10.11 1.05
N MET A 70 17.69 9.70 1.25
CA MET A 70 17.05 8.74 0.36
C MET A 70 16.82 9.36 -1.03
N PRO A 71 17.15 8.65 -2.12
CA PRO A 71 16.88 9.11 -3.48
C PRO A 71 15.37 9.31 -3.72
N ALA A 72 15.01 10.35 -4.46
CA ALA A 72 13.60 10.64 -4.78
C ALA A 72 12.92 9.55 -5.61
N ASN A 73 13.70 8.78 -6.38
CA ASN A 73 13.24 7.65 -7.18
C ASN A 73 13.33 6.30 -6.45
N LYS A 74 13.64 6.29 -5.15
CA LYS A 74 13.70 5.06 -4.38
C LYS A 74 12.30 4.45 -4.32
N THR A 75 12.16 3.23 -4.82
CA THR A 75 10.97 2.40 -4.63
C THR A 75 11.16 1.46 -3.45
N PHE A 76 10.05 1.09 -2.81
CA PHE A 76 10.01 0.13 -1.72
C PHE A 76 9.20 -1.08 -2.16
N LYS A 77 9.73 -2.28 -1.91
CA LYS A 77 8.91 -3.47 -2.01
C LYS A 77 8.09 -3.59 -0.74
N VAL A 78 6.90 -4.18 -0.84
CA VAL A 78 6.07 -4.46 0.34
C VAL A 78 6.78 -5.42 1.30
N ALA A 79 7.62 -6.32 0.76
CA ALA A 79 8.47 -7.21 1.55
C ALA A 79 9.61 -6.51 2.32
N ASP A 80 9.96 -5.27 1.95
CA ASP A 80 11.00 -4.51 2.68
C ASP A 80 10.44 -3.83 3.94
N LEU A 81 9.12 -3.86 4.14
CA LEU A 81 8.45 -3.24 5.29
C LEU A 81 8.59 -4.14 6.52
N ALA A 82 9.11 -3.58 7.62
CA ALA A 82 9.41 -4.33 8.84
C ALA A 82 8.17 -4.91 9.55
N ASP A 83 7.00 -4.34 9.32
CA ASP A 83 5.72 -4.79 9.86
C ASP A 83 5.01 -5.83 8.96
N VAL A 84 5.61 -6.17 7.82
CA VAL A 84 5.11 -7.17 6.88
C VAL A 84 5.95 -8.45 6.96
N ILE A 85 5.30 -9.57 7.26
CA ILE A 85 5.91 -10.88 7.44
C ILE A 85 5.49 -11.81 6.29
N GLY A 86 6.46 -12.51 5.71
CA GLY A 86 6.24 -13.57 4.71
C GLY A 86 5.96 -13.08 3.29
N ALA A 87 6.09 -11.78 3.01
CA ALA A 87 5.76 -11.21 1.70
C ALA A 87 6.81 -11.52 0.61
N ASP A 88 8.05 -11.82 0.96
CA ASP A 88 9.09 -12.20 -0.02
C ASP A 88 8.94 -13.67 -0.44
N GLU A 89 8.45 -14.51 0.48
CA GLU A 89 8.21 -15.94 0.28
C GLU A 89 6.79 -16.25 -0.21
N ALA A 90 5.92 -15.23 -0.28
CA ALA A 90 4.53 -15.37 -0.69
C ALA A 90 4.41 -15.84 -2.14
N SER A 91 3.65 -16.92 -2.36
CA SER A 91 3.32 -17.35 -3.73
C SER A 91 2.27 -16.42 -4.35
N ASP A 92 2.12 -16.53 -5.68
CA ASP A 92 1.06 -15.82 -6.41
C ASP A 92 -0.30 -15.98 -5.72
N ARG A 93 -1.04 -14.86 -5.66
CA ARG A 93 -2.40 -14.75 -5.07
C ARG A 93 -2.48 -14.85 -3.55
N TYR A 94 -1.35 -14.76 -2.85
CA TYR A 94 -1.38 -14.49 -1.42
C TYR A 94 -1.90 -13.08 -1.17
N VAL A 95 -2.61 -12.91 -0.06
CA VAL A 95 -3.17 -11.63 0.38
C VAL A 95 -2.55 -11.25 1.71
N LEU A 96 -2.39 -9.96 1.94
CA LEU A 96 -1.93 -9.46 3.24
C LEU A 96 -3.10 -9.41 4.20
N VAL A 97 -2.97 -10.13 5.30
CA VAL A 97 -3.96 -10.19 6.38
C VAL A 97 -3.34 -9.54 7.61
N LYS A 98 -4.08 -8.63 8.25
CA LYS A 98 -3.63 -8.04 9.51
C LYS A 98 -3.89 -9.03 10.64
N VAL A 99 -2.82 -9.45 11.31
CA VAL A 99 -2.87 -10.38 12.44
C VAL A 99 -2.20 -9.71 13.62
N GLY A 100 -3.01 -9.21 14.56
CA GLY A 100 -2.53 -8.36 15.65
C GLY A 100 -1.85 -7.10 15.13
N GLU A 101 -0.61 -6.86 15.56
CA GLU A 101 0.17 -5.68 15.16
C GLU A 101 0.89 -5.83 13.82
N GLN A 102 0.98 -7.05 13.26
CA GLN A 102 1.72 -7.32 12.02
C GLN A 102 0.78 -7.53 10.83
N TRP A 103 1.33 -7.37 9.63
CA TRP A 103 0.73 -7.81 8.37
C TRP A 103 1.40 -9.10 7.95
N ILE A 104 0.62 -10.14 7.63
CA ILE A 104 1.16 -11.45 7.25
C ILE A 104 0.62 -11.79 5.87
N ALA A 105 1.51 -12.17 4.95
CA ALA A 105 1.10 -12.74 3.68
C ALA A 105 0.56 -14.16 3.88
N GLN A 106 -0.69 -14.38 3.51
CA GLN A 106 -1.38 -15.65 3.69
C GLN A 106 -2.09 -16.08 2.40
N SER A 107 -2.29 -17.39 2.23
CA SER A 107 -3.17 -17.87 1.18
C SER A 107 -4.60 -17.38 1.41
N ALA A 108 -5.38 -17.20 0.34
CA ALA A 108 -6.77 -16.79 0.46
C ALA A 108 -7.61 -17.73 1.36
N LEU A 109 -7.30 -19.03 1.34
CA LEU A 109 -7.97 -20.02 2.19
C LEU A 109 -7.66 -19.78 3.67
N SER A 110 -6.39 -19.53 4.02
CA SER A 110 -5.99 -19.23 5.40
C SER A 110 -6.53 -17.88 5.88
N ALA A 111 -6.62 -16.90 4.98
CA ALA A 111 -7.14 -15.57 5.31
C ALA A 111 -8.63 -15.60 5.69
N LEU A 112 -9.41 -16.48 5.06
CA LEU A 112 -10.85 -16.61 5.30
C LEU A 112 -11.16 -17.50 6.52
N SER A 113 -10.22 -18.37 6.91
CA SER A 113 -10.42 -19.39 7.95
C SER A 113 -11.60 -20.32 7.62
N ASP A 114 -12.08 -21.06 8.63
CA ASP A 114 -13.35 -21.77 8.56
C ASP A 114 -14.48 -20.75 8.35
N HIS A 115 -15.10 -20.82 7.18
CA HIS A 115 -16.28 -20.02 6.83
C HIS A 115 -17.45 -20.93 6.52
N TYR A 116 -18.62 -20.51 6.96
CA TYR A 116 -19.88 -21.22 6.75
C TYR A 116 -20.86 -20.29 6.04
N HIS A 117 -21.77 -20.90 5.29
CA HIS A 117 -22.88 -20.21 4.67
C HIS A 117 -24.20 -20.80 5.16
N GLU A 118 -25.14 -19.95 5.53
CA GLU A 118 -26.54 -20.35 5.71
C GLU A 118 -27.18 -20.63 4.34
N LEU A 119 -28.24 -21.44 4.31
CA LEU A 119 -28.91 -21.83 3.05
C LEU A 119 -29.42 -20.60 2.27
N ASP A 120 -29.87 -19.57 2.99
CA ASP A 120 -30.42 -18.35 2.41
C ASP A 120 -29.33 -17.46 1.79
N GLU A 121 -28.07 -17.68 2.14
CA GLU A 121 -26.92 -16.96 1.56
C GLU A 121 -26.52 -17.53 0.19
N ILE A 122 -26.93 -18.76 -0.13
CA ILE A 122 -26.59 -19.44 -1.38
C ILE A 122 -27.79 -19.35 -2.34
N ASN A 123 -27.72 -18.37 -3.24
CA ASN A 123 -28.74 -18.14 -4.26
C ASN A 123 -29.06 -19.43 -5.05
N GLY A 124 -30.34 -19.83 -5.06
CA GLY A 124 -30.84 -20.99 -5.78
C GLY A 124 -30.66 -22.35 -5.08
N LEU A 125 -29.94 -22.43 -3.96
CA LEU A 125 -29.73 -23.70 -3.24
C LEU A 125 -31.04 -24.22 -2.63
N ALA A 126 -31.83 -23.34 -2.01
CA ALA A 126 -33.10 -23.71 -1.42
C ALA A 126 -34.07 -24.32 -2.46
N ASP A 127 -34.14 -23.72 -3.65
CA ASP A 127 -35.03 -24.19 -4.71
C ASP A 127 -34.52 -25.50 -5.33
N ALA A 128 -33.21 -25.63 -5.58
CA ALA A 128 -32.62 -26.88 -6.03
C ALA A 128 -32.86 -28.04 -5.05
N LEU A 129 -32.82 -27.78 -3.73
CA LEU A 129 -33.15 -28.78 -2.72
C LEU A 129 -34.64 -29.17 -2.73
N LYS A 130 -35.56 -28.22 -2.93
CA LYS A 130 -37.00 -28.50 -3.08
C LYS A 130 -37.28 -29.34 -4.32
N GLU A 131 -36.66 -29.03 -5.46
CA GLU A 131 -36.81 -29.79 -6.70
C GLU A 131 -36.31 -31.23 -6.55
N ARG A 132 -35.15 -31.42 -5.91
CA ARG A 132 -34.62 -32.76 -5.64
C ARG A 132 -35.52 -33.58 -4.71
N LEU A 133 -36.11 -32.94 -3.70
CA LEU A 133 -37.10 -33.59 -2.84
C LEU A 133 -38.33 -34.03 -3.65
N ALA A 134 -38.85 -33.17 -4.52
CA ALA A 134 -39.98 -33.50 -5.40
C ALA A 134 -39.66 -34.69 -6.34
N ALA A 135 -38.46 -34.74 -6.92
CA ALA A 135 -38.02 -35.84 -7.77
C ALA A 135 -37.88 -37.19 -7.02
N SER A 136 -37.54 -37.15 -5.72
CA SER A 136 -37.47 -38.36 -4.88
C SER A 136 -38.84 -38.85 -4.39
N ALA A 137 -39.85 -37.98 -4.43
CA ALA A 137 -41.21 -38.24 -3.97
C ALA A 137 -42.09 -38.92 -5.05
N ASN A 138 -41.51 -39.85 -5.82
CA ASN A 138 -42.23 -40.64 -6.83
C ASN A 138 -43.52 -41.26 -6.24
N LEU A 139 -44.67 -40.65 -6.55
CA LEU A 139 -46.05 -40.97 -6.13
C LEU A 139 -46.53 -40.43 -4.77
N LEU A 140 -45.73 -39.66 -4.04
CA LEU A 140 -46.17 -39.02 -2.79
C LEU A 140 -46.93 -37.71 -3.02
N ASP A 141 -46.70 -37.06 -4.16
CA ASP A 141 -47.35 -35.82 -4.61
C ASP A 141 -48.66 -36.05 -5.36
N VAL A 142 -49.03 -37.31 -5.61
CA VAL A 142 -50.31 -37.66 -6.23
C VAL A 142 -51.40 -37.35 -5.21
N ALA A 143 -51.88 -36.10 -5.25
CA ALA A 143 -52.84 -35.53 -4.31
C ALA A 143 -54.10 -36.39 -4.18
N ASP A 144 -54.52 -37.02 -5.29
CA ASP A 144 -55.58 -38.02 -5.31
C ASP A 144 -55.14 -39.27 -6.06
N LYS A 145 -54.76 -40.29 -5.28
CA LYS A 145 -54.36 -41.60 -5.80
C LYS A 145 -55.50 -42.29 -6.56
N VAL A 146 -56.77 -42.00 -6.25
CA VAL A 146 -57.95 -42.55 -6.94
C VAL A 146 -58.05 -41.97 -8.35
N VAL A 147 -57.87 -40.65 -8.49
CA VAL A 147 -57.91 -39.96 -9.80
C VAL A 147 -56.75 -40.43 -10.69
N ALA A 148 -55.54 -40.55 -10.15
CA ALA A 148 -54.40 -41.02 -10.93
C ALA A 148 -54.60 -42.46 -11.45
N ARG A 149 -55.11 -43.38 -10.62
CA ARG A 149 -55.46 -44.75 -11.07
C ARG A 149 -56.54 -44.75 -12.16
N THR A 150 -57.52 -43.85 -12.04
CA THR A 150 -58.61 -43.71 -12.99
C THR A 150 -58.11 -43.22 -14.35
N ASN A 151 -57.29 -42.17 -14.38
CA ASN A 151 -56.75 -41.59 -15.61
C ASN A 151 -55.83 -42.54 -16.36
N LEU A 152 -55.08 -43.38 -15.63
CA LEU A 152 -54.22 -44.41 -16.21
C LEU A 152 -54.99 -45.67 -16.64
N GLY A 153 -56.32 -45.72 -16.44
CA GLY A 153 -57.14 -46.87 -16.80
C GLY A 153 -56.87 -48.12 -15.96
N LEU A 154 -56.20 -47.98 -14.81
CA LEU A 154 -55.80 -49.10 -13.97
C LEU A 154 -56.94 -49.62 -13.06
N GLY A 155 -58.06 -48.91 -12.99
CA GLY A 155 -59.27 -49.35 -12.29
C GLY A 155 -59.05 -49.83 -10.84
N SER A 156 -59.85 -50.82 -10.41
CA SER A 156 -59.72 -51.43 -9.08
C SER A 156 -58.66 -52.51 -9.00
N ILE A 157 -58.10 -52.97 -10.14
CA ILE A 157 -57.06 -54.01 -10.14
C ILE A 157 -55.76 -53.53 -9.48
N ALA A 158 -55.48 -52.23 -9.56
CA ALA A 158 -54.30 -51.61 -8.94
C ALA A 158 -54.26 -51.63 -7.39
N THR A 159 -55.33 -52.06 -6.73
CA THR A 159 -55.37 -52.20 -5.25
C THR A 159 -55.64 -53.62 -4.77
N ARG A 160 -55.80 -54.57 -5.69
CA ARG A 160 -56.08 -55.98 -5.36
C ARG A 160 -54.78 -56.77 -5.35
N ASN A 161 -54.74 -57.84 -4.58
CA ASN A 161 -53.58 -58.74 -4.65
C ASN A 161 -53.64 -59.55 -5.95
N ILE A 162 -52.48 -60.05 -6.38
CA ILE A 162 -52.38 -60.99 -7.48
C ILE A 162 -51.70 -62.26 -6.96
N THR A 163 -52.39 -63.40 -7.03
CA THR A 163 -51.83 -64.70 -6.69
C THR A 163 -51.24 -65.33 -7.93
N VAL A 164 -49.96 -65.72 -7.89
CA VAL A 164 -49.30 -66.46 -8.97
C VAL A 164 -49.15 -67.91 -8.51
N SER A 165 -49.80 -68.86 -9.20
CA SER A 165 -49.74 -70.27 -8.82
C SER A 165 -49.87 -71.23 -10.00
N ASN A 166 -49.46 -72.48 -9.77
CA ASN A 166 -49.69 -73.61 -10.68
C ASN A 166 -50.97 -74.39 -10.35
N ALA A 167 -51.64 -74.06 -9.25
CA ALA A 167 -52.96 -74.55 -8.92
C ALA A 167 -54.02 -73.84 -9.79
N GLN A 168 -55.15 -74.52 -10.00
CA GLN A 168 -56.26 -73.95 -10.76
C GLN A 168 -56.71 -72.60 -10.14
N PRO A 169 -57.07 -71.59 -10.95
CA PRO A 169 -57.52 -70.28 -10.44
C PRO A 169 -58.58 -70.43 -9.37
N SER A 170 -58.41 -69.70 -8.27
CA SER A 170 -59.26 -69.77 -7.08
C SER A 170 -60.65 -69.19 -7.33
N GLY A 171 -60.78 -68.28 -8.30
CA GLY A 171 -62.01 -67.54 -8.59
C GLY A 171 -62.39 -66.55 -7.48
N GLY A 172 -61.45 -66.24 -6.58
CA GLY A 172 -61.64 -65.29 -5.49
C GLY A 172 -61.77 -63.84 -5.95
N VAL A 173 -61.87 -62.93 -4.98
CA VAL A 173 -61.89 -61.50 -5.30
C VAL A 173 -60.55 -61.10 -5.92
N ASP A 174 -59.40 -61.45 -5.36
CA ASP A 174 -58.10 -61.09 -5.93
C ASP A 174 -57.84 -61.72 -7.32
N GLY A 175 -56.91 -61.13 -8.08
CA GLY A 175 -56.55 -61.63 -9.41
C GLY A 175 -55.68 -62.88 -9.32
N ASP A 176 -55.84 -63.83 -10.25
CA ASP A 176 -55.01 -65.03 -10.31
C ASP A 176 -54.24 -65.08 -11.63
N ILE A 177 -52.93 -65.37 -11.57
CA ILE A 177 -52.12 -65.76 -12.72
C ILE A 177 -51.85 -67.25 -12.59
N TRP A 178 -52.53 -68.04 -13.42
CA TRP A 178 -52.35 -69.48 -13.49
C TRP A 178 -51.26 -69.82 -14.51
N ILE A 179 -50.17 -70.37 -14.01
CA ILE A 179 -49.09 -70.87 -14.85
C ILE A 179 -49.34 -72.35 -15.07
N VAL A 180 -49.70 -72.71 -16.31
CA VAL A 180 -49.78 -74.11 -16.75
C VAL A 180 -48.37 -74.52 -17.17
N VAL A 181 -47.66 -75.22 -16.29
CA VAL A 181 -46.34 -75.82 -16.54
C VAL A 181 -46.48 -77.32 -16.75
#